data_AF-A0A8T3S130-F1
#
_entry.id   AF-A0A8T3S130-F1
#
_cell.length_a   1.000
_cell.length_b   1.000
_cell.length_c   1.000
_cell.angle_alpha   90.00
_cell.angle_beta   90.00
_cell.angle_gamma   90.00
#
_symmetry.space_group_name_H-M   'P 1'
#
loop_
_entity.id
_entity.type
_entity.pdbx_description
1 polymer ?
#
loop_
_entity_poly.entity_id
_entity_poly.type
_entity_poly.pdbx_seq_one_letter_code
_entity_poly.pdbx_strand_id
1 'polypeptide(L)'
;NVAIGAAGIEALLDLRGAPDAAGREMQATVIAVADQLASAADLAGGKVAQRPVVVVRGFDWRPSEEGASVLVMESGRDLFL
;
A
#
# COMPACT_ATOMS: atom_id res chain seq x y z
N ASN A 1 -3.48 -4.59 -9.63
CA ASN A 1 -4.73 -4.69 -8.85
C ASN A 1 -4.62 -3.73 -7.66
N VAL A 2 -5.73 -3.21 -7.14
CA VAL A 2 -5.68 -2.16 -6.09
C VAL A 2 -6.50 -2.55 -4.87
N ALA A 3 -6.12 -2.02 -3.72
CA ALA A 3 -6.84 -2.18 -2.48
C ALA A 3 -8.03 -1.21 -2.43
N ILE A 4 -9.22 -1.75 -2.23
CA ILE A 4 -10.44 -0.97 -1.97
C ILE A 4 -10.84 -0.99 -0.49
N GLY A 5 -10.10 -1.72 0.34
CA GLY A 5 -10.32 -1.86 1.77
C GLY A 5 -9.04 -2.37 2.45
N ALA A 6 -8.82 -1.93 3.69
CA ALA A 6 -7.72 -2.33 4.55
C ALA A 6 -8.20 -2.26 6.01
N ALA A 7 -7.67 -3.13 6.86
CA ALA A 7 -7.97 -3.16 8.29
C ALA A 7 -6.77 -3.71 9.06
N GLY A 8 -6.43 -3.04 10.17
CA GLY A 8 -5.33 -3.46 11.04
C GLY A 8 -3.94 -3.28 10.46
N ILE A 9 -3.78 -2.60 9.31
CA ILE A 9 -2.49 -2.40 8.64
C ILE A 9 -2.41 -0.97 8.10
N GLU A 10 -1.23 -0.35 8.22
CA GLU A 10 -0.92 0.94 7.59
C GLU A 10 -0.96 0.78 6.06
N ALA A 11 -2.03 1.28 5.45
CA ALA A 11 -2.24 1.16 4.01
C ALA A 11 -1.27 2.04 3.20
N LEU A 12 -0.83 3.15 3.78
CA LEU A 12 0.07 4.13 3.19
C LEU A 12 1.24 4.39 4.15
N LEU A 13 2.42 3.93 3.75
CA LEU A 13 3.65 4.10 4.52
C LEU A 13 4.37 5.38 4.06
N ASP A 14 4.40 6.38 4.93
CA ASP A 14 5.14 7.61 4.70
C ASP A 14 6.58 7.49 5.20
N LEU A 15 7.53 7.59 4.27
CA LEU A 15 8.97 7.56 4.56
C LEU A 15 9.62 8.93 4.40
N ARG A 16 8.84 10.00 4.16
CA ARG A 16 9.38 11.35 4.09
C ARG A 16 10.02 11.73 5.43
N GLY A 17 11.17 12.37 5.38
CA GLY A 17 11.96 12.71 6.56
C GLY A 17 12.81 11.57 7.12
N ALA A 18 12.63 10.32 6.67
CA ALA A 18 13.48 9.21 7.08
C ALA A 18 14.77 9.14 6.22
N PRO A 19 15.91 8.71 6.79
CA PRO A 19 17.15 8.55 6.04
C PRO A 19 17.08 7.35 5.09
N ASP A 20 17.63 7.50 3.88
CA ASP A 20 17.87 6.41 2.94
C ASP A 20 19.13 5.60 3.33
N ALA A 21 19.46 4.58 2.53
CA ALA A 21 20.62 3.74 2.76
C ALA A 21 21.98 4.48 2.69
N ALA A 22 22.01 5.68 2.11
CA ALA A 22 23.19 6.55 2.04
C ALA A 22 23.15 7.69 3.10
N GLY A 23 22.17 7.68 4.00
CA GLY A 23 21.97 8.69 5.03
C GLY A 23 21.33 10.00 4.56
N ARG A 24 20.80 10.05 3.34
CA ARG A 24 20.11 11.24 2.81
C ARG A 24 18.63 11.19 3.17
N GLU A 25 18.06 12.34 3.49
CA GLU A 25 16.64 12.42 3.82
C GLU A 25 15.75 12.18 2.59
N MET A 26 14.80 11.25 2.70
CA MET A 26 13.80 11.01 1.67
C MET A 26 12.76 12.14 1.64
N GLN A 27 12.53 12.73 0.47
CA GLN A 27 11.65 13.91 0.31
C GLN A 27 10.25 13.58 -0.21
N ALA A 28 10.11 12.51 -1.00
CA ALA A 28 8.87 12.21 -1.74
C ALA A 28 8.46 10.73 -1.66
N THR A 29 9.00 9.98 -0.70
CA THR A 29 8.79 8.54 -0.63
C THR A 29 7.56 8.23 0.22
N VAL A 30 6.45 7.97 -0.46
CA VAL A 30 5.20 7.47 0.14
C VAL A 30 4.83 6.19 -0.58
N ILE A 31 4.58 5.12 0.17
CA ILE A 31 4.37 3.78 -0.38
C ILE A 31 2.93 3.34 -0.09
N ALA A 32 2.16 3.03 -1.14
CA ALA A 32 0.85 2.40 -1.04
C ALA A 32 0.99 0.90 -0.74
N VAL A 33 1.29 0.55 0.52
CA VAL A 33 1.54 -0.83 0.97
C VAL A 33 0.36 -1.75 0.64
N ALA A 34 -0.88 -1.30 0.87
CA ALA A 34 -2.06 -2.11 0.59
C ALA A 34 -2.23 -2.40 -0.92
N ASP A 35 -1.90 -1.47 -1.82
CA ASP A 35 -1.92 -1.70 -3.27
C ASP A 35 -0.84 -2.68 -3.73
N GLN A 36 0.34 -2.62 -3.11
CA GLN A 36 1.41 -3.58 -3.38
C GLN A 36 0.98 -5.00 -2.99
N LEU A 37 0.36 -5.17 -1.83
CA LEU A 37 -0.20 -6.45 -1.39
C LEU A 37 -1.34 -6.91 -2.30
N ALA A 38 -2.26 -6.02 -2.69
CA ALA A 38 -3.35 -6.34 -3.61
C ALA A 38 -2.83 -6.76 -5.00
N SER A 39 -1.80 -6.10 -5.51
CA SER A 39 -1.13 -6.46 -6.76
C SER A 39 -0.41 -7.80 -6.68
N ALA A 40 0.31 -8.07 -5.57
CA ALA A 40 0.94 -9.36 -5.35
C ALA A 40 -0.09 -10.49 -5.23
N ALA A 41 -1.21 -10.24 -4.55
CA ALA A 41 -2.32 -11.18 -4.43
C ALA A 41 -2.95 -11.51 -5.80
N ASP A 42 -3.15 -10.53 -6.68
CA ASP A 42 -3.66 -10.77 -8.04
C ASP A 42 -2.69 -11.64 -8.87
N LEU A 43 -1.38 -11.34 -8.79
CA LEU A 43 -0.36 -12.11 -9.48
C LEU A 43 -0.30 -13.57 -8.97
N ALA A 44 -0.35 -13.79 -7.66
CA ALA A 44 -0.28 -15.13 -7.07
C ALA A 44 -1.59 -15.93 -7.20
N GLY A 45 -2.74 -15.23 -7.13
CA GLY A 45 -4.08 -15.80 -7.22
C GLY A 45 -4.43 -16.21 -8.64
N GLY A 46 -4.03 -15.41 -9.64
CA GLY A 46 -4.32 -15.64 -11.05
C GLY A 46 -5.77 -15.33 -11.43
N LYS A 47 -5.96 -14.51 -12.46
CA LYS A 47 -7.27 -13.88 -12.78
C LYS A 47 -8.42 -14.86 -13.08
N VAL A 48 -8.11 -16.05 -13.59
CA VAL A 48 -9.10 -17.07 -13.98
C VAL A 48 -9.02 -18.34 -13.15
N ALA A 49 -8.13 -18.40 -12.16
CA ALA A 49 -7.83 -19.62 -11.42
C ALA A 49 -8.85 -19.94 -10.31
N GLN A 50 -9.92 -19.14 -10.15
CA GLN A 50 -10.95 -19.30 -9.12
C GLN A 50 -10.37 -19.33 -7.69
N ARG A 51 -9.37 -18.50 -7.42
CA ARG A 51 -8.69 -18.38 -6.11
C ARG A 51 -9.02 -17.03 -5.47
N PRO A 52 -10.08 -16.93 -4.65
CA PRO A 52 -10.55 -15.65 -4.11
C PRO A 52 -9.71 -15.11 -2.94
N VAL A 53 -8.83 -15.93 -2.37
CA VAL A 53 -8.03 -15.58 -1.20
C VAL A 53 -6.56 -15.93 -1.44
N VAL A 54 -5.68 -14.99 -1.10
CA VAL A 54 -4.24 -15.17 -1.04
C VAL A 54 -3.76 -14.81 0.37
N VAL A 55 -2.92 -15.67 0.95
CA VAL A 55 -2.32 -15.45 2.26
C VAL A 55 -0.86 -15.05 2.07
N VAL A 56 -0.52 -13.84 2.52
CA VAL A 56 0.86 -13.33 2.55
C VAL A 56 1.44 -13.57 3.94
N ARG A 57 2.67 -14.09 4.03
CA ARG A 57 3.38 -14.37 5.28
C ARG A 57 4.81 -13.84 5.21
N GLY A 58 5.36 -13.43 6.35
CA GLY A 58 6.73 -12.92 6.44
C GLY A 58 6.92 -11.47 5.97
N PHE A 59 5.83 -10.77 5.62
CA PHE A 59 5.87 -9.34 5.40
C PHE A 59 5.87 -8.61 6.75
N ASP A 60 6.83 -7.71 6.94
CA ASP A 60 6.90 -6.84 8.11
C ASP A 60 5.96 -5.65 7.90
N TRP A 61 4.81 -5.67 8.56
CA TRP A 61 3.75 -4.68 8.41
C TRP A 61 3.56 -3.87 9.68
N ARG A 62 3.10 -2.63 9.52
CA ARG A 62 2.81 -1.72 10.63
C ARG A 62 1.31 -1.71 10.93
N PRO A 63 0.90 -1.85 12.20
CA PRO A 63 -0.51 -1.77 12.57
C PRO A 63 -1.06 -0.36 12.40
N SER A 64 -2.31 -0.28 11.94
CA SER A 64 -3.09 0.96 11.86
C SER A 64 -4.58 0.68 11.96
N GLU A 65 -5.32 1.63 12.53
CA GLU A 65 -6.79 1.66 12.54
C GLU A 65 -7.35 2.38 11.30
N GLU A 66 -6.50 2.97 10.47
CA GLU A 66 -6.90 3.63 9.23
C GLU A 66 -7.26 2.59 8.15
N GLY A 67 -8.30 2.92 7.37
CA GLY A 67 -8.72 2.10 6.23
C GLY A 67 -8.00 2.47 4.93
N ALA A 68 -8.40 1.85 3.83
CA ALA A 68 -7.84 2.15 2.50
C ALA A 68 -8.17 3.55 1.97
N SER A 69 -9.04 4.32 2.64
CA SER A 69 -9.38 5.68 2.22
C SER A 69 -8.17 6.62 2.18
N VAL A 70 -7.13 6.34 2.98
CA VAL A 70 -5.88 7.13 2.98
C VAL A 70 -5.10 7.03 1.67
N LEU A 71 -5.38 6.02 0.84
CA LEU A 71 -4.79 5.88 -0.50
C LEU A 71 -5.40 6.86 -1.52
N VAL A 72 -6.59 7.39 -1.25
CA VAL A 72 -7.29 8.27 -2.17
C VAL A 72 -6.74 9.68 -2.00
N MET A 73 -6.24 10.26 -3.10
CA MET A 73 -5.76 11.63 -3.10
C MET A 73 -6.93 12.59 -2.87
N GLU A 74 -6.72 13.58 -2.00
CA GLU A 74 -7.69 14.66 -1.80
C GLU A 74 -7.92 15.40 -3.12
N SER A 75 -9.19 15.73 -3.41
CA SER A 75 -9.58 16.35 -4.69
C SER A 75 -8.85 17.66 -4.98
N GLY A 76 -8.50 18.45 -3.96
CA GLY A 76 -7.74 19.70 -4.13
C GLY A 76 -6.27 19.49 -4.52
N ARG A 77 -5.77 18.27 -4.43
CA ARG A 77 -4.38 17.89 -4.75
C ARG A 77 -4.27 17.03 -6.01
N ASP A 78 -5.39 16.51 -6.50
CA ASP A 78 -5.42 15.70 -7.71
C ASP A 78 -5.45 16.59 -8.95
N LEU A 79 -4.32 16.64 -9.65
CA LEU A 79 -4.14 17.46 -10.86
C LEU A 79 -4.66 16.78 -12.13
N PHE A 80 -5.14 15.53 -12.03
CA PHE A 80 -5.50 14.67 -13.16
C PHE A 80 -6.96 14.20 -13.12
N LEU A 81 -7.75 14.69 -12.16
CA LEU A 81 -9.20 14.51 -12.08
C LEU A 81 -9.98 15.64 -12.76
#